data_AF-A0A956KWP2-F1
#
_entry.id   AF-A0A956KWP2-F1
#
_cell.length_a   1.000
_cell.length_b   1.000
_cell.length_c   1.000
_cell.angle_alpha   90.00
_cell.angle_beta   90.00
_cell.angle_gamma   90.00
#
_symmetry.space_group_name_H-M   'P 1'
#
loop_
_entity.id
_entity.type
_entity.pdbx_description
1 polymer ?
#
loop_
_entity_poly.entity_id
_entity_poly.type
_entity_poly.pdbx_seq_one_letter_code
_entity_poly.pdbx_strand_id
1 'polypeptide(L)'
;MLLPSLVSGCIVTKDMADDESAGGDSSSSAESDDDPPPTGGASTTQMEDSGSATTGSTGSTGSTGSTTDTDGSTTTMATSGDSTTDGDDQALCESTGGTWDETSCGHYDCGHPPECAAIIPGCDCGPMMNFVDGLGCVDDPECVPVMFPCGEMLECLETTEYCEIFVPGVPGPSSYGCLRLPAACLADATCACLDGEGVPGPKGDCVDLPGGGVQVTISAA
;
A
#
# COMPACT_ATOMS: atom_id res chain seq x y z
N MET A 1 -14.46 -1.13 58.85
CA MET A 1 -14.24 -0.75 57.44
C MET A 1 -14.03 -2.03 56.66
N LEU A 2 -15.07 -2.47 55.94
CA LEU A 2 -15.13 -3.71 55.18
C LEU A 2 -14.76 -3.39 53.72
N LEU A 3 -13.74 -4.06 53.18
CA LEU A 3 -13.34 -4.00 51.77
C LEU A 3 -14.22 -4.97 50.96
N PRO A 4 -14.72 -4.60 49.78
CA PRO A 4 -15.42 -5.53 48.90
C PRO A 4 -14.43 -6.40 48.12
N SER A 5 -14.61 -7.72 48.26
CA SER A 5 -13.98 -8.74 47.42
C SER A 5 -14.52 -8.65 45.99
N LEU A 6 -13.65 -8.41 45.02
CA LEU A 6 -13.96 -8.58 43.60
C LEU A 6 -13.81 -10.06 43.25
N VAL A 7 -14.93 -10.65 42.84
CA VAL A 7 -15.07 -12.05 42.46
C VAL A 7 -14.45 -12.25 41.09
N SER A 8 -13.44 -13.13 41.02
CA SER A 8 -12.82 -13.65 39.81
C SER A 8 -13.86 -14.44 39.01
N GLY A 9 -14.30 -13.89 37.86
CA GLY A 9 -15.12 -14.58 36.87
C GLY A 9 -14.27 -15.34 35.86
N CYS A 10 -14.75 -16.51 35.43
CA CYS A 10 -13.99 -17.59 34.81
C CYS A 10 -13.57 -17.33 33.35
N ILE A 11 -12.31 -17.63 33.03
CA ILE A 11 -11.86 -17.92 31.66
C ILE A 11 -12.33 -19.34 31.32
N VAL A 12 -13.15 -19.49 30.30
CA VAL A 12 -13.46 -20.80 29.69
C VAL A 12 -12.43 -21.02 28.58
N THR A 13 -11.32 -21.68 28.90
CA THR A 13 -10.48 -22.31 27.87
C THR A 13 -11.21 -23.55 27.39
N LYS A 14 -11.70 -23.53 26.15
CA LYS A 14 -12.23 -24.72 25.51
C LYS A 14 -11.07 -25.50 24.92
N ASP A 15 -10.68 -26.57 25.60
CA ASP A 15 -9.88 -27.66 25.02
C ASP A 15 -10.53 -28.12 23.71
N MET A 16 -9.79 -27.97 22.60
CA MET A 16 -10.00 -28.72 21.37
C MET A 16 -8.82 -29.69 21.27
N ALA A 17 -9.17 -30.96 21.46
CA ALA A 17 -8.27 -32.08 21.64
C ALA A 17 -7.52 -32.45 20.37
N ASP A 18 -6.33 -33.00 20.59
CA ASP A 18 -5.61 -33.92 19.72
C ASP A 18 -6.56 -34.95 19.06
N ASP A 19 -6.54 -35.03 17.73
CA ASP A 19 -6.94 -36.23 16.99
C ASP A 19 -5.76 -36.66 16.13
N GLU A 20 -5.00 -37.62 16.68
CA GLU A 20 -4.07 -38.42 15.92
C GLU A 20 -4.87 -39.38 15.04
N SER A 21 -4.87 -39.16 13.72
CA SER A 21 -5.31 -40.21 12.79
C SER A 21 -4.27 -40.43 11.70
N ALA A 22 -3.60 -41.57 11.82
CA ALA A 22 -2.60 -42.11 10.92
C ALA A 22 -3.20 -42.59 9.59
N GLY A 23 -2.38 -42.50 8.54
CA GLY A 23 -2.31 -43.51 7.48
C GLY A 23 -3.28 -43.36 6.31
N GLY A 24 -2.72 -43.16 5.11
CA GLY A 24 -3.48 -43.25 3.87
C GLY A 24 -2.67 -42.91 2.63
N ASP A 25 -1.68 -43.74 2.27
CA ASP A 25 -1.18 -43.81 0.90
C ASP A 25 -2.30 -44.32 -0.03
N SER A 26 -2.55 -43.63 -1.15
CA SER A 26 -2.95 -44.29 -2.40
C SER A 26 -2.87 -43.33 -3.59
N SER A 27 -2.16 -43.81 -4.60
CA SER A 27 -1.84 -43.21 -5.87
C SER A 27 -3.01 -43.12 -6.85
N SER A 28 -2.73 -42.38 -7.92
CA SER A 28 -3.19 -42.55 -9.33
C SER A 28 -4.42 -41.78 -9.83
N SER A 29 -4.10 -40.91 -10.80
CA SER A 29 -4.69 -40.82 -12.15
C SER A 29 -6.14 -40.36 -12.32
N ALA A 30 -6.31 -39.22 -13.00
CA ALA A 30 -6.80 -39.13 -14.39
C ALA A 30 -7.59 -37.82 -14.62
N GLU A 31 -7.15 -37.07 -15.64
CA GLU A 31 -7.94 -36.38 -16.67
C GLU A 31 -9.41 -36.01 -16.35
N SER A 32 -9.76 -34.73 -16.52
CA SER A 32 -10.72 -34.27 -17.55
C SER A 32 -10.97 -32.76 -17.46
N ASP A 33 -10.81 -32.11 -18.60
CA ASP A 33 -11.32 -30.81 -18.98
C ASP A 33 -12.82 -30.65 -18.69
N ASP A 34 -13.24 -29.44 -18.28
CA ASP A 34 -14.47 -28.80 -18.79
C ASP A 34 -14.52 -27.35 -18.29
N ASP A 35 -14.15 -26.46 -19.21
CA ASP A 35 -14.25 -25.00 -19.14
C ASP A 35 -15.70 -24.57 -19.46
N PRO A 36 -16.47 -23.98 -18.55
CA PRO A 36 -17.72 -23.34 -18.92
C PRO A 36 -17.46 -21.92 -19.44
N PRO A 37 -17.95 -21.55 -20.65
CA PRO A 37 -17.81 -20.19 -21.14
C PRO A 37 -18.70 -19.22 -20.32
N PRO A 38 -18.21 -18.01 -19.95
CA PRO A 38 -19.11 -16.96 -19.48
C PRO A 38 -19.91 -16.40 -20.66
N THR A 39 -21.21 -16.68 -20.64
CA THR A 39 -22.21 -16.07 -21.51
C THR A 39 -22.48 -14.62 -21.10
N GLY A 40 -22.08 -13.71 -21.98
CA GLY A 40 -22.62 -12.39 -22.31
C GLY A 40 -23.54 -11.65 -21.32
N GLY A 41 -23.05 -10.51 -20.86
CA GLY A 41 -23.85 -9.37 -20.41
C GLY A 41 -23.34 -8.08 -21.06
N ALA A 42 -24.02 -7.62 -22.10
CA ALA A 42 -23.77 -6.34 -22.74
C ALA A 42 -24.24 -5.18 -21.84
N SER A 43 -23.40 -4.16 -21.64
CA SER A 43 -23.85 -2.82 -21.30
C SER A 43 -22.97 -1.79 -21.98
N THR A 44 -23.61 -1.13 -22.93
CA THR A 44 -23.16 0.01 -23.73
C THR A 44 -23.23 1.27 -22.86
N THR A 45 -22.10 1.95 -22.66
CA THR A 45 -22.12 3.34 -22.19
C THR A 45 -21.39 4.20 -23.22
N GLN A 46 -22.14 5.17 -23.73
CA GLN A 46 -21.84 6.06 -24.83
C GLN A 46 -20.68 6.99 -24.48
N MET A 47 -19.77 7.17 -25.42
CA MET A 47 -18.84 8.30 -25.43
C MET A 47 -19.60 9.49 -26.03
N GLU A 48 -19.95 10.47 -25.21
CA GLU A 48 -20.34 11.79 -25.71
C GLU A 48 -19.11 12.69 -25.75
N ASP A 49 -18.64 12.83 -26.98
CA ASP A 49 -17.82 13.92 -27.50
C ASP A 49 -18.50 15.26 -27.23
N SER A 50 -17.78 16.20 -26.61
CA SER A 50 -18.10 17.63 -26.64
C SER A 50 -16.84 18.43 -26.40
N GLY A 51 -16.24 18.85 -27.51
CA GLY A 51 -15.12 19.78 -27.51
C GLY A 51 -15.51 21.18 -27.06
N SER A 52 -14.51 21.95 -26.64
CA SER A 52 -14.50 23.39 -26.85
C SER A 52 -13.07 23.92 -26.89
N ALA A 53 -12.81 24.73 -27.91
CA ALA A 53 -11.52 25.23 -28.34
C ALA A 53 -11.13 26.55 -27.66
N THR A 54 -9.82 26.80 -27.54
CA THR A 54 -9.18 28.14 -27.69
C THR A 54 -7.64 27.94 -27.69
N THR A 55 -6.95 27.99 -28.84
CA THR A 55 -6.28 29.14 -29.52
C THR A 55 -4.97 29.65 -28.91
N GLY A 56 -3.90 29.60 -29.74
CA GLY A 56 -2.66 30.43 -29.68
C GLY A 56 -1.53 29.79 -28.88
N SER A 57 -0.27 29.67 -29.32
CA SER A 57 0.54 30.49 -30.23
C SER A 57 1.76 29.67 -30.72
N THR A 58 1.98 29.54 -32.04
CA THR A 58 3.07 30.16 -32.86
C THR A 58 4.53 29.97 -32.43
N GLY A 59 5.30 29.29 -33.30
CA GLY A 59 6.76 29.44 -33.51
C GLY A 59 7.64 28.43 -32.75
N SER A 60 8.60 27.71 -33.32
CA SER A 60 9.40 28.00 -34.51
C SER A 60 10.01 26.71 -35.09
N THR A 61 9.87 26.56 -36.39
CA THR A 61 10.64 25.64 -37.24
C THR A 61 12.07 26.16 -37.41
N GLY A 62 13.05 25.30 -37.17
CA GLY A 62 14.46 25.58 -37.47
C GLY A 62 15.22 24.30 -37.80
N SER A 63 15.14 23.86 -39.06
CA SER A 63 16.10 22.93 -39.64
C SER A 63 17.22 23.74 -40.30
N THR A 64 18.49 23.52 -39.94
CA THR A 64 19.61 23.75 -40.87
C THR A 64 20.80 22.90 -40.43
N GLY A 65 21.27 22.03 -41.33
CA GLY A 65 22.46 21.20 -41.11
C GLY A 65 23.76 22.00 -41.20
N SER A 66 24.85 21.41 -40.69
CA SER A 66 26.22 21.77 -41.02
C SER A 66 27.15 20.58 -40.78
N THR A 67 27.65 20.01 -41.86
CA THR A 67 28.86 19.19 -41.91
C THR A 67 30.08 20.10 -41.77
N THR A 68 30.97 19.85 -40.81
CA THR A 68 32.38 20.28 -40.91
C THR A 68 33.26 19.33 -40.11
N ASP A 69 34.15 18.62 -40.82
CA ASP A 69 35.32 17.98 -40.27
C ASP A 69 36.23 19.04 -39.61
N THR A 70 36.71 18.79 -38.39
CA THR A 70 37.85 19.53 -37.82
C THR A 70 38.61 18.65 -36.84
N ASP A 71 39.83 18.33 -37.25
CA ASP A 71 40.91 17.73 -36.47
C ASP A 71 41.21 18.49 -35.17
N GLY A 72 41.46 17.71 -34.11
CA GLY A 72 42.48 18.02 -33.10
C GLY A 72 42.24 19.22 -32.18
N SER A 73 41.66 18.98 -31.01
CA SER A 73 42.16 19.60 -29.78
C SER A 73 41.62 18.95 -28.52
N THR A 74 42.52 18.30 -27.79
CA THR A 74 42.35 17.80 -26.43
C THR A 74 42.01 18.97 -25.51
N THR A 75 40.73 19.21 -25.26
CA THR A 75 40.27 20.08 -24.18
C THR A 75 39.50 19.24 -23.19
N THR A 76 40.15 19.05 -22.05
CA THR A 76 39.61 18.52 -20.80
C THR A 76 38.38 19.35 -20.44
N MET A 77 37.20 18.92 -20.87
CA MET A 77 35.94 19.46 -20.36
C MET A 77 35.73 18.89 -18.96
N ALA A 78 36.39 19.52 -17.99
CA ALA A 78 35.91 19.53 -16.63
C ALA A 78 34.62 20.34 -16.63
N THR A 79 33.53 19.71 -17.10
CA THR A 79 32.18 20.20 -16.81
C THR A 79 31.97 19.86 -15.34
N SER A 80 32.45 20.76 -14.47
CA SER A 80 31.91 20.93 -13.12
C SER A 80 30.47 21.42 -13.28
N GLY A 81 29.63 20.54 -13.82
CA GLY A 81 28.19 20.62 -13.70
C GLY A 81 27.93 20.34 -12.25
N ASP A 82 27.74 21.41 -11.50
CA ASP A 82 26.96 21.47 -10.29
C ASP A 82 25.53 21.07 -10.67
N SER A 83 25.38 19.81 -11.08
CA SER A 83 24.10 19.18 -11.37
C SER A 83 23.56 18.82 -10.02
N THR A 84 22.82 19.75 -9.43
CA THR A 84 21.82 19.41 -8.42
C THR A 84 20.86 18.43 -9.09
N THR A 85 21.12 17.14 -8.90
CA THR A 85 20.43 15.96 -9.47
C THR A 85 18.92 15.94 -9.18
N ASP A 86 18.43 16.88 -8.36
CA ASP A 86 17.03 17.02 -7.96
C ASP A 86 16.04 17.07 -9.14
N GLY A 87 16.47 17.58 -10.31
CA GLY A 87 15.63 17.62 -11.51
C GLY A 87 15.50 16.28 -12.25
N ASP A 88 16.48 15.39 -12.12
CA ASP A 88 16.48 14.09 -12.78
C ASP A 88 15.70 13.05 -11.96
N ASP A 89 15.70 13.19 -10.63
CA ASP A 89 15.08 12.22 -9.72
C ASP A 89 13.56 12.19 -9.82
N GLN A 90 12.91 13.36 -9.94
CA GLN A 90 11.46 13.43 -10.15
C GLN A 90 11.06 12.72 -11.44
N ALA A 91 11.76 13.01 -12.54
CA ALA A 91 11.45 12.40 -13.83
C ALA A 91 11.69 10.89 -13.80
N LEU A 92 12.76 10.42 -13.15
CA LEU A 92 13.03 9.00 -12.94
C LEU A 92 11.93 8.33 -12.11
N CYS A 93 11.53 8.94 -10.99
CA CYS A 93 10.45 8.46 -10.12
C CYS A 93 9.16 8.20 -10.90
N GLU A 94 8.66 9.24 -11.57
CA GLU A 94 7.39 9.16 -12.31
C GLU A 94 7.50 8.19 -13.50
N SER A 95 8.65 8.14 -14.19
CA SER A 95 8.86 7.25 -15.34
C SER A 95 8.97 5.77 -14.97
N THR A 96 9.35 5.47 -13.73
CA THR A 96 9.45 4.10 -13.18
C THR A 96 8.22 3.66 -12.39
N GLY A 97 7.17 4.48 -12.40
CA GLY A 97 5.87 4.14 -11.78
C GLY A 97 5.75 4.55 -10.32
N GLY A 98 6.72 5.28 -9.76
CA GLY A 98 6.61 5.91 -8.45
C GLY A 98 5.77 7.20 -8.49
N THR A 99 5.44 7.70 -7.31
CA THR A 99 4.79 8.99 -7.10
C THR A 99 5.77 9.97 -6.45
N TRP A 100 5.98 11.13 -7.07
CA TRP A 100 6.82 12.17 -6.47
C TRP A 100 6.05 12.94 -5.39
N ASP A 101 6.64 13.05 -4.20
CA ASP A 101 6.11 13.82 -3.07
C ASP A 101 7.05 14.98 -2.72
N GLU A 102 6.62 16.21 -3.03
CA GLU A 102 7.35 17.45 -2.72
C GLU A 102 7.41 17.76 -1.21
N THR A 103 6.56 17.10 -0.42
CA THR A 103 6.41 17.32 1.02
C THR A 103 7.03 16.23 1.89
N SER A 104 7.64 15.22 1.26
CA SER A 104 8.35 14.15 1.95
C SER A 104 9.62 14.66 2.66
N CYS A 105 10.31 13.73 3.31
CA CYS A 105 11.63 13.86 3.94
C CYS A 105 12.73 13.13 3.12
N GLY A 106 12.44 12.78 1.87
CA GLY A 106 13.32 12.05 0.96
C GLY A 106 12.60 10.89 0.31
N HIS A 107 13.35 10.03 -0.39
CA HIS A 107 12.77 8.83 -1.01
C HIS A 107 12.27 7.85 0.05
N TYR A 108 11.16 7.18 -0.26
CA TYR A 108 10.53 6.21 0.61
C TYR A 108 11.36 4.93 0.62
N ASP A 109 11.40 4.26 1.78
CA ASP A 109 12.01 2.94 1.96
C ASP A 109 10.89 1.91 2.13
N CYS A 110 10.74 1.00 1.17
CA CYS A 110 9.65 0.03 1.10
C CYS A 110 8.26 0.66 1.29
N GLY A 111 8.02 1.80 0.64
CA GLY A 111 6.77 2.56 0.74
C GLY A 111 6.56 3.27 2.08
N HIS A 112 7.58 3.32 2.94
CA HIS A 112 7.54 4.09 4.18
C HIS A 112 8.30 5.43 4.02
N PRO A 113 7.67 6.56 4.37
CA PRO A 113 8.36 7.84 4.33
C PRO A 113 9.48 7.87 5.39
N PRO A 114 10.66 8.44 5.08
CA PRO A 114 11.72 8.60 6.05
C PRO A 114 11.34 9.62 7.14
N GLU A 115 11.81 9.40 8.36
CA GLU A 115 11.57 10.29 9.50
C GLU A 115 12.64 11.40 9.59
N CYS A 116 12.30 12.64 9.25
CA CYS A 116 13.16 13.80 9.51
C CYS A 116 12.40 15.12 9.62
N ALA A 117 13.11 16.14 10.13
CA ALA A 117 12.55 17.47 10.35
C ALA A 117 12.62 18.40 9.12
N ALA A 118 13.25 17.95 8.02
CA ALA A 118 13.41 18.73 6.81
C ALA A 118 12.46 18.22 5.72
N ILE A 119 11.83 19.15 4.99
CA ILE A 119 11.08 18.81 3.79
C ILE A 119 12.09 18.65 2.66
N ILE A 120 12.28 17.42 2.21
CA ILE A 120 13.14 17.04 1.10
C ILE A 120 12.25 16.24 0.15
N PRO A 121 11.96 16.75 -1.06
CA PRO A 121 11.18 16.01 -2.04
C PRO A 121 11.73 14.61 -2.26
N GLY A 122 10.83 13.65 -2.50
CA GLY A 122 11.25 12.27 -2.68
C GLY A 122 10.26 11.45 -3.50
N CYS A 123 10.68 10.22 -3.77
CA CYS A 123 9.88 9.28 -4.54
C CYS A 123 9.24 8.24 -3.62
N ASP A 124 7.92 8.12 -3.69
CA ASP A 124 7.19 6.95 -3.18
C ASP A 124 7.14 5.89 -4.27
N CYS A 125 7.99 4.86 -4.13
CA CYS A 125 8.04 3.72 -5.04
C CYS A 125 7.02 2.62 -4.69
N GLY A 126 6.23 2.81 -3.63
CA GLY A 126 5.31 1.80 -3.12
C GLY A 126 6.01 0.73 -2.25
N PRO A 127 5.23 -0.25 -1.74
CA PRO A 127 5.65 -1.11 -0.62
C PRO A 127 6.72 -2.16 -0.95
N MET A 128 7.05 -2.36 -2.23
CA MET A 128 7.92 -3.45 -2.70
C MET A 128 9.18 -2.93 -3.41
N MET A 129 9.35 -1.62 -3.51
CA MET A 129 10.39 -1.00 -4.33
C MET A 129 11.06 0.13 -3.57
N ASN A 130 12.34 0.34 -3.87
CA ASN A 130 13.16 1.43 -3.35
C ASN A 130 13.62 2.32 -4.50
N PHE A 131 13.79 3.61 -4.23
CA PHE A 131 14.35 4.53 -5.21
C PHE A 131 15.89 4.40 -5.25
N VAL A 132 16.44 4.18 -6.44
CA VAL A 132 17.89 4.10 -6.66
C VAL A 132 18.31 5.19 -7.65
N ASP A 133 19.29 6.02 -7.25
CA ASP A 133 19.84 7.11 -8.04
C ASP A 133 20.21 6.65 -9.47
N GLY A 134 19.71 7.38 -10.47
CA GLY A 134 19.91 7.06 -11.89
C GLY A 134 19.13 5.86 -12.44
N LEU A 135 18.43 5.09 -11.60
CA LEU A 135 17.60 3.95 -12.01
C LEU A 135 16.10 4.16 -11.76
N GLY A 136 15.73 4.97 -10.76
CA GLY A 136 14.34 5.17 -10.33
C GLY A 136 13.87 4.08 -9.36
N CYS A 137 12.59 3.73 -9.39
CA CYS A 137 12.00 2.68 -8.54
C CYS A 137 12.44 1.29 -8.99
N VAL A 138 13.09 0.56 -8.09
CA VAL A 138 13.61 -0.80 -8.32
C VAL A 138 13.05 -1.73 -7.25
N ASP A 139 12.57 -2.91 -7.66
CA ASP A 139 12.17 -3.97 -6.73
C ASP A 139 13.31 -4.32 -5.77
N ASP A 140 13.02 -4.27 -4.48
CA ASP A 140 13.95 -4.65 -3.43
C ASP A 140 13.43 -5.90 -2.71
N PRO A 141 14.15 -7.04 -2.75
CA PRO A 141 13.71 -8.26 -2.06
C PRO A 141 13.70 -8.13 -0.53
N GLU A 142 14.32 -7.10 0.05
CA GLU A 142 14.22 -6.78 1.47
C GLU A 142 12.90 -6.07 1.81
N CYS A 143 12.25 -5.44 0.82
CA CYS A 143 10.90 -4.93 0.95
C CYS A 143 9.90 -6.09 0.94
N VAL A 144 9.50 -6.49 2.14
CA VAL A 144 8.42 -7.46 2.33
C VAL A 144 7.10 -6.71 2.47
N PRO A 145 6.02 -7.16 1.83
CA PRO A 145 4.73 -6.54 2.03
C PRO A 145 4.34 -6.71 3.50
N VAL A 146 3.89 -5.62 4.12
CA VAL A 146 3.37 -5.68 5.49
C VAL A 146 2.00 -6.35 5.41
N MET A 147 2.01 -7.67 5.56
CA MET A 147 0.81 -8.48 5.66
C MET A 147 0.48 -8.63 7.13
N PHE A 148 -0.70 -8.19 7.54
CA PHE A 148 -1.21 -8.48 8.87
C PHE A 148 -2.52 -9.28 8.78
N PRO A 149 -2.71 -10.27 9.66
CA PRO A 149 -3.89 -11.10 9.62
C PRO A 149 -5.12 -10.28 10.02
N CYS A 150 -6.17 -10.36 9.20
CA CYS A 150 -7.48 -9.81 9.49
C CYS A 150 -8.47 -10.94 9.78
N GLY A 151 -8.38 -11.46 11.00
CA GLY A 151 -9.12 -12.66 11.40
C GLY A 151 -8.54 -13.95 10.82
N GLU A 152 -9.41 -14.93 10.55
CA GLU A 152 -8.98 -16.28 10.15
C GLU A 152 -8.92 -16.50 8.63
N MET A 153 -9.49 -15.61 7.82
CA MET A 153 -9.68 -15.83 6.38
C MET A 153 -9.22 -14.68 5.49
N LEU A 154 -8.74 -13.57 6.06
CA LEU A 154 -8.36 -12.38 5.31
C LEU A 154 -7.02 -11.86 5.79
N GLU A 155 -6.21 -11.34 4.88
CA GLU A 155 -4.96 -10.65 5.16
C GLU A 155 -5.06 -9.28 4.48
N CYS A 156 -4.78 -8.22 5.25
CA CYS A 156 -4.72 -6.88 4.68
C CYS A 156 -3.29 -6.64 4.15
N LEU A 157 -3.20 -6.05 2.97
CA LEU A 157 -1.95 -5.94 2.21
C LEU A 157 -1.43 -4.49 2.15
N GLU A 158 -2.28 -3.51 2.47
CA GLU A 158 -1.87 -2.11 2.52
C GLU A 158 -1.49 -1.74 3.96
N THR A 159 -0.34 -1.08 4.13
CA THR A 159 0.07 -0.46 5.40
C THR A 159 -0.90 0.66 5.84
N THR A 160 -1.71 1.13 4.91
CA THR A 160 -2.74 2.15 5.11
C THR A 160 -4.13 1.55 5.37
N GLU A 161 -4.23 0.25 5.64
CA GLU A 161 -5.46 -0.41 6.04
C GLU A 161 -5.45 -0.81 7.52
N TYR A 162 -6.65 -0.96 8.10
CA TYR A 162 -6.89 -1.60 9.38
C TYR A 162 -7.93 -2.71 9.21
N CYS A 163 -7.88 -3.70 10.10
CA CYS A 163 -8.82 -4.81 10.06
C CYS A 163 -10.08 -4.47 10.87
N GLU A 164 -11.23 -4.44 10.21
CA GLU A 164 -12.54 -4.39 10.85
C GLU A 164 -13.09 -5.81 11.02
N ILE A 165 -13.42 -6.17 12.25
CA ILE A 165 -14.08 -7.43 12.59
C ILE A 165 -15.47 -7.13 13.13
N PHE A 166 -16.49 -7.51 12.37
CA PHE A 166 -17.87 -7.41 12.81
C PHE A 166 -18.33 -8.73 13.42
N VAL A 167 -18.67 -8.69 14.71
CA VAL A 167 -19.21 -9.83 15.45
C VAL A 167 -20.72 -9.64 15.59
N PRO A 168 -21.56 -10.48 14.96
CA PRO A 168 -22.99 -10.39 15.12
C PRO A 168 -23.38 -10.72 16.58
N GLY A 169 -24.30 -9.95 17.17
CA GLY A 169 -24.84 -10.20 18.51
C GLY A 169 -25.73 -11.45 18.61
N VAL A 170 -25.95 -12.13 17.48
CA VAL A 170 -26.62 -13.43 17.38
C VAL A 170 -25.61 -14.48 16.92
N PRO A 171 -25.77 -15.75 17.30
CA PRO A 171 -24.87 -16.81 16.84
C PRO A 171 -24.76 -16.84 15.31
N GLY A 172 -23.56 -16.61 14.79
CA GLY A 172 -23.25 -16.52 13.37
C GLY A 172 -21.76 -16.30 13.15
N PRO A 173 -21.29 -16.43 11.90
CA PRO A 173 -19.90 -16.13 11.57
C PRO A 173 -19.62 -14.63 11.70
N SER A 174 -18.43 -14.28 12.17
CA SER A 174 -17.90 -12.92 12.07
C SER A 174 -17.63 -12.56 10.62
N SER A 175 -17.78 -11.30 10.25
CA SER A 175 -17.29 -10.78 8.97
C SER A 175 -16.04 -9.94 9.18
N TYR A 176 -15.11 -10.06 8.24
CA TYR A 176 -13.81 -9.38 8.25
C TYR A 176 -13.73 -8.44 7.06
N GLY A 177 -13.14 -7.27 7.23
CA GLY A 177 -12.91 -6.31 6.16
C GLY A 177 -11.62 -5.52 6.38
N CYS A 178 -10.84 -5.35 5.31
CA CYS A 178 -9.74 -4.40 5.29
C CYS A 178 -10.31 -3.04 4.89
N LEU A 179 -10.16 -2.05 5.77
CA LEU A 179 -10.63 -0.70 5.55
C LEU A 179 -9.45 0.26 5.56
N ARG A 180 -9.46 1.27 4.71
CA ARG A 180 -8.41 2.29 4.73
C ARG A 180 -8.47 3.13 6.00
N LEU A 181 -7.29 3.40 6.55
CA LEU A 181 -7.05 4.34 7.63
C LEU A 181 -7.53 5.74 7.22
N PRO A 182 -8.16 6.50 8.15
CA PRO A 182 -8.41 7.91 7.93
C PRO A 182 -7.11 8.65 7.59
N ALA A 183 -7.18 9.64 6.71
CA ALA A 183 -6.01 10.42 6.29
C ALA A 183 -5.24 11.02 7.48
N ALA A 184 -5.95 11.39 8.56
CA ALA A 184 -5.36 11.91 9.79
C ALA A 184 -4.51 10.87 10.55
N CYS A 185 -4.73 9.57 10.33
CA CYS A 185 -4.05 8.46 11.00
C CYS A 185 -3.06 7.72 10.10
N LEU A 186 -2.79 8.21 8.89
CA LEU A 186 -1.79 7.59 8.00
C LEU A 186 -0.37 7.69 8.55
N ALA A 187 -0.07 8.76 9.28
CA ALA A 187 1.24 8.95 9.93
C ALA A 187 1.35 8.24 11.29
N ASP A 188 0.21 7.93 11.92
CA ASP A 188 0.15 7.31 13.24
C ASP A 188 -1.06 6.36 13.30
N ALA A 189 -0.87 5.16 12.79
CA ALA A 189 -1.86 4.09 12.78
C ALA A 189 -1.95 3.44 14.17
N THR A 190 -2.41 4.20 15.16
CA THR A 190 -2.67 3.73 16.53
C THR A 190 -4.15 3.79 16.87
N CYS A 191 -4.56 2.97 17.83
CA CYS A 191 -5.91 3.05 18.39
C CYS A 191 -6.26 4.45 18.90
N ALA A 192 -5.29 5.19 19.45
CA ALA A 192 -5.50 6.54 19.93
C ALA A 192 -5.87 7.52 18.79
N CYS A 193 -5.25 7.39 17.61
CA CYS A 193 -5.61 8.20 16.46
C CYS A 193 -7.00 7.84 15.94
N LEU A 194 -7.27 6.54 15.77
CA LEU A 194 -8.57 6.05 15.31
C LEU A 194 -9.69 6.54 16.22
N ASP A 195 -9.53 6.42 17.54
CA ASP A 195 -10.51 6.89 18.53
C ASP A 195 -10.77 8.40 18.38
N GLY A 196 -9.72 9.18 18.08
CA GLY A 196 -9.80 10.61 17.80
C GLY A 196 -10.64 10.95 16.56
N GLU A 197 -10.57 10.10 15.53
CA GLU A 197 -11.37 10.19 14.31
C GLU A 197 -12.78 9.58 14.45
N GLY A 198 -13.09 8.98 15.61
CA GLY A 198 -14.36 8.31 15.86
C GLY A 198 -14.45 6.89 15.28
N VAL A 199 -13.30 6.25 15.08
CA VAL A 199 -13.14 4.83 14.70
C VAL A 199 -12.58 4.06 15.90
N PRO A 200 -13.14 2.92 16.31
CA PRO A 200 -14.46 2.43 15.94
C PRO A 200 -15.55 3.38 16.42
N GLY A 201 -16.73 3.30 15.82
CA GLY A 201 -17.92 3.90 16.43
C GLY A 201 -18.09 3.49 17.92
N PRO A 202 -19.12 3.99 18.62
CA PRO A 202 -19.22 4.01 20.09
C PRO A 202 -19.22 2.65 20.84
N LYS A 203 -18.98 1.52 20.17
CA LYS A 203 -19.01 0.15 20.70
C LYS A 203 -17.88 -0.76 20.21
N GLY A 204 -16.85 -0.23 19.56
CA GLY A 204 -15.75 -1.09 19.13
C GLY A 204 -14.61 -1.16 20.13
N ASP A 205 -13.95 -2.32 20.18
CA ASP A 205 -12.67 -2.49 20.85
C ASP A 205 -11.57 -2.33 19.82
N CYS A 206 -10.57 -1.51 20.12
CA CYS A 206 -9.39 -1.31 19.29
C CYS A 206 -8.16 -1.94 19.95
N VAL A 207 -7.35 -2.67 19.17
CA VAL A 207 -6.11 -3.32 19.63
C VAL A 207 -4.98 -3.03 18.65
N ASP A 208 -3.87 -2.48 19.15
CA ASP A 208 -2.63 -2.32 18.39
C ASP A 208 -1.92 -3.68 18.25
N LEU A 209 -1.53 -4.06 17.02
CA LEU A 209 -0.89 -5.35 16.76
C LEU A 209 0.64 -5.28 16.88
N PRO A 210 1.29 -6.34 17.39
CA PRO A 210 2.75 -6.41 17.41
C PRO A 210 3.28 -6.58 15.98
N GLY A 211 4.01 -5.58 15.48
CA GLY A 211 4.49 -5.53 14.10
C GLY A 211 3.87 -4.42 13.25
N GLY A 212 3.01 -3.59 13.84
CA GLY A 212 2.30 -2.52 13.14
C GLY A 212 0.87 -2.94 12.76
N GLY A 213 0.04 -1.94 12.47
CA GLY A 213 -1.37 -2.12 12.16
C GLY A 213 -2.28 -2.16 13.40
N VAL A 214 -3.57 -2.03 13.13
CA VAL A 214 -4.61 -1.92 14.17
C VAL A 214 -5.76 -2.85 13.83
N GLN A 215 -6.30 -3.52 14.86
CA GLN A 215 -7.48 -4.35 14.77
C GLN A 215 -8.64 -3.68 15.49
N VAL A 216 -9.76 -3.55 14.80
CA VAL A 216 -10.98 -2.91 15.29
C VAL A 216 -12.11 -3.95 15.31
N THR A 217 -12.63 -4.25 16.50
CA THR A 217 -13.74 -5.21 16.67
C THR A 217 -15.02 -4.47 16.97
N ILE A 218 -16.03 -4.57 16.10
CA ILE A 218 -17.35 -3.95 16.29
C ILE A 218 -18.35 -5.04 16.66
N SER A 219 -18.97 -4.89 17.82
CA SER A 219 -20.04 -5.79 18.28
C SER A 219 -21.42 -5.18 18.01
N ALA A 220 -22.31 -5.94 17.37
CA ALA A 220 -23.71 -5.56 17.29
C ALA A 220 -24.36 -5.70 18.68
N ALA A 221 -25.18 -4.72 19.05
CA ALA A 221 -25.83 -4.60 20.35
C ALA A 221 -27.16 -5.36 20.44
#